data_AF-A0A1Q9C3Z1-F1
#
_entry.id   AF-A0A1Q9C3Z1-F1
#
_cell.length_a   1.000
_cell.length_b   1.000
_cell.length_c   1.000
_cell.angle_alpha   90.00
_cell.angle_beta   90.00
_cell.angle_gamma   90.00
#
_symmetry.space_group_name_H-M   'P 1'
#
loop_
_entity.id
_entity.type
_entity.pdbx_description
1 polymer ?
#
loop_
_entity_poly.entity_id
_entity_poly.type
_entity_poly.pdbx_seq_one_letter_code
_entity_poly.pdbx_strand_id
1 'polypeptide(L)'
;MRESAVVDKALCARHRSNLAAGCHRGWRVRKISGPAGSQTDLTFFNNSAHASGFGWHLKPPHAPPTLNVFQNFTAFRCSTGMFYYGTGNIFHDDHRFIECGTGHFMNHLSNGPHTAPFYHNLVLVGNIDQNPTFSRGGVGVRGPKDNEYFYISGLTVINYLQSAVLHGCFETTCTMRYERIRWFNSTRRTFSYASQSGIYWDMDGTLTGYTNGFVSLNYEYMHFPGICSVVDEHVNGVMCGASDGSVRVRRLLVNEQQPWQLDGKLMNVRTSAGFDQVAYDTKKLSGWPVIVLENETFDMRVDDPNDFQELAFLYSTRPYVMESLGYIYNQTTPMDEAIIVHVNFTDWRDHYDADASTALASQKIGVREFELPGPGRLVQGGADAVRCFYKEPGTIVVNCARRSGTASVEMRGEVEIYWLPMTEANMEHACKCYMNEYGQTLLDALQQGKTVAVHCQEGVHRSLEFAQQLHAWATGKREETGLPISMPELPEEDSEQEEVEAAAVPSERIAL
;
A
#
# COMPACT_ATOMS: atom_id res chain seq x y z
N MET A 1 9.05 -30.01 -31.17
CA MET A 1 8.32 -30.93 -30.26
C MET A 1 7.62 -30.11 -29.20
N ARG A 2 6.29 -30.14 -29.17
CA ARG A 2 5.47 -29.51 -28.12
C ARG A 2 4.90 -30.64 -27.26
N GLU A 3 5.48 -30.87 -26.08
CA GLU A 3 4.81 -31.60 -25.03
C GLU A 3 4.29 -30.59 -24.02
N SER A 4 2.97 -30.40 -24.00
CA SER A 4 2.26 -29.73 -22.91
C SER A 4 1.75 -30.81 -21.97
N ALA A 5 2.41 -30.98 -20.81
CA ALA A 5 1.86 -31.78 -19.73
C ALA A 5 0.72 -31.01 -19.07
N VAL A 6 -0.50 -31.50 -19.22
CA VAL A 6 -1.65 -31.13 -18.38
C VAL A 6 -1.65 -32.12 -17.22
N VAL A 7 -1.46 -31.64 -15.99
CA VAL A 7 -1.53 -32.47 -14.78
C VAL A 7 -2.72 -32.00 -13.96
N ASP A 8 -3.67 -32.91 -13.79
CA ASP A 8 -4.85 -32.76 -12.96
C ASP A 8 -4.60 -33.29 -11.55
N LYS A 9 -5.19 -32.62 -10.56
CA LYS A 9 -5.34 -32.94 -9.13
C LYS A 9 -4.33 -32.39 -8.12
N ALA A 10 -4.92 -31.82 -7.06
CA ALA A 10 -4.36 -31.11 -5.92
C ALA A 10 -3.43 -31.95 -5.04
N LEU A 11 -2.15 -31.96 -5.40
CA LEU A 11 -1.01 -32.26 -4.55
C LEU A 11 -0.06 -31.06 -4.67
N CYS A 12 0.56 -30.60 -3.57
CA CYS A 12 1.59 -29.56 -3.60
C CYS A 12 2.60 -29.84 -4.71
N ALA A 13 2.45 -29.16 -5.86
CA ALA A 13 3.18 -29.45 -7.07
C ALA A 13 4.60 -28.89 -6.92
N ARG A 14 5.48 -29.67 -6.30
CA ARG A 14 6.92 -29.37 -6.26
C ARG A 14 7.50 -29.60 -7.65
N HIS A 15 7.60 -28.55 -8.47
CA HIS A 15 8.30 -28.62 -9.75
C HIS A 15 9.82 -28.56 -9.51
N ARG A 16 10.50 -29.70 -9.66
CA ARG A 16 11.94 -29.84 -9.39
C ARG A 16 12.79 -29.66 -10.64
N SER A 17 13.92 -28.97 -10.50
CA SER A 17 15.16 -29.08 -11.30
C SER A 17 15.01 -29.32 -12.81
N ASN A 18 14.59 -28.29 -13.53
CA ASN A 18 14.46 -28.38 -14.99
C ASN A 18 15.23 -27.25 -15.70
N LEU A 19 15.57 -27.53 -16.96
CA LEU A 19 16.22 -26.62 -17.89
C LEU A 19 15.26 -26.27 -19.04
N ALA A 20 15.07 -24.97 -19.30
CA ALA A 20 14.46 -24.47 -20.54
C ALA A 20 15.53 -23.78 -21.40
N ALA A 21 15.59 -24.06 -22.71
CA ALA A 21 16.61 -23.48 -23.58
C ALA A 21 16.09 -23.16 -24.98
N GLY A 22 16.57 -22.06 -25.57
CA GLY A 22 16.36 -21.75 -27.00
C GLY A 22 14.90 -21.51 -27.39
N CYS A 23 14.07 -21.02 -26.47
CA CYS A 23 12.63 -20.91 -26.67
C CYS A 23 12.14 -19.46 -26.49
N HIS A 24 11.02 -19.10 -27.11
CA HIS A 24 10.48 -17.73 -26.96
C HIS A 24 10.10 -17.43 -25.50
N ARG A 25 9.62 -18.42 -24.76
CA ARG A 25 9.28 -18.35 -23.33
C ARG A 25 9.82 -19.60 -22.66
N GLY A 26 10.74 -19.44 -21.72
CA GLY A 26 11.30 -20.48 -20.88
C GLY A 26 10.26 -21.02 -19.91
N TRP A 27 10.39 -20.69 -18.62
CA TRP A 27 9.41 -21.08 -17.63
C TRP A 27 8.13 -20.27 -17.77
N ARG A 28 7.00 -20.93 -17.61
CA ARG A 28 5.71 -20.26 -17.62
C ARG A 28 4.79 -20.84 -16.57
N VAL A 29 4.29 -19.96 -15.72
CA VAL A 29 3.14 -20.27 -14.88
C VAL A 29 1.97 -19.43 -15.41
N ARG A 30 0.91 -20.13 -15.82
CA ARG A 30 -0.40 -19.54 -16.13
C ARG A 30 -1.38 -19.97 -15.06
N LYS A 31 -2.41 -19.15 -14.83
CA LYS A 31 -3.65 -19.52 -14.15
C LYS A 31 -4.06 -20.93 -14.56
N ILE A 32 -4.00 -21.88 -13.63
CA ILE A 32 -4.71 -23.14 -13.77
C ILE A 32 -6.18 -22.74 -13.65
N SER A 33 -6.99 -23.02 -14.67
CA SER A 33 -8.44 -22.87 -14.59
C SER A 33 -8.98 -23.90 -13.61
N GLY A 34 -8.89 -23.59 -12.32
CA GLY A 34 -9.55 -24.30 -11.24
C GLY A 34 -10.68 -23.45 -10.65
N PRO A 35 -11.57 -24.04 -9.85
CA PRO A 35 -12.62 -23.32 -9.12
C PRO A 35 -12.04 -22.11 -8.39
N ALA A 36 -12.78 -21.01 -8.30
CA ALA A 36 -12.41 -19.89 -7.45
C ALA A 36 -12.09 -20.42 -6.04
N GLY A 37 -10.85 -20.25 -5.57
CA GLY A 37 -10.39 -20.82 -4.30
C GLY A 37 -9.57 -22.11 -4.40
N SER A 38 -9.28 -22.67 -5.59
CA SER A 38 -8.25 -23.72 -5.73
C SER A 38 -6.86 -23.10 -5.57
N GLN A 39 -6.51 -22.85 -4.31
CA GLN A 39 -5.21 -22.37 -3.88
C GLN A 39 -4.16 -23.43 -4.20
N THR A 40 -3.19 -23.08 -5.03
CA THR A 40 -1.97 -23.86 -5.16
C THR A 40 -0.86 -23.02 -4.56
N ASP A 41 -0.34 -23.42 -3.40
CA ASP A 41 0.98 -22.98 -2.95
C ASP A 41 1.98 -23.39 -4.04
N LEU A 42 2.49 -22.40 -4.77
CA LEU A 42 3.46 -22.61 -5.82
C LEU A 42 4.84 -22.54 -5.19
N THR A 43 5.48 -23.69 -5.08
CA THR A 43 6.89 -23.79 -4.73
C THR A 43 7.69 -24.22 -5.95
N PHE A 44 8.69 -23.43 -6.31
CA PHE A 44 9.53 -23.65 -7.48
C PHE A 44 10.99 -23.49 -7.08
N PHE A 45 11.83 -24.51 -7.32
CA PHE A 45 13.23 -24.46 -6.88
C PHE A 45 14.20 -25.11 -7.87
N ASN A 46 15.42 -24.56 -7.96
CA ASN A 46 16.55 -25.08 -8.76
C ASN A 46 16.29 -25.16 -10.27
N ASN A 47 15.61 -24.17 -10.85
CA ASN A 47 15.31 -24.18 -12.29
C ASN A 47 16.19 -23.20 -13.05
N SER A 48 16.39 -23.46 -14.34
CA SER A 48 17.13 -22.54 -15.20
C SER A 48 16.50 -22.34 -16.56
N ALA A 49 16.76 -21.16 -17.15
CA ALA A 49 16.38 -20.83 -18.50
C ALA A 49 17.57 -20.20 -19.25
N HIS A 50 17.82 -20.65 -20.48
CA HIS A 50 19.00 -20.28 -21.25
C HIS A 50 18.60 -19.81 -22.65
N ALA A 51 19.22 -18.72 -23.13
CA ALA A 51 19.06 -18.23 -24.50
C ALA A 51 17.58 -18.15 -24.96
N SER A 52 16.71 -17.69 -24.06
CA SER A 52 15.26 -17.67 -24.28
C SER A 52 14.74 -16.23 -24.36
N GLY A 53 13.60 -15.99 -25.00
CA GLY A 53 13.01 -14.64 -25.01
C GLY A 53 12.69 -14.17 -23.58
N PHE A 54 11.94 -14.99 -22.84
CA PHE A 54 11.73 -14.82 -21.41
C PHE A 54 12.35 -16.00 -20.65
N GLY A 55 13.17 -15.77 -19.64
CA GLY A 55 13.67 -16.83 -18.76
C GLY A 55 12.53 -17.43 -17.94
N TRP A 56 11.75 -16.57 -17.30
CA TRP A 56 10.50 -16.92 -16.64
C TRP A 56 9.42 -15.88 -16.91
N HIS A 57 8.27 -16.34 -17.38
CA HIS A 57 7.07 -15.54 -17.59
C HIS A 57 5.99 -15.96 -16.58
N LEU A 58 5.87 -15.19 -15.50
CA LEU A 58 4.97 -15.46 -14.39
C LEU A 58 3.71 -14.59 -14.52
N LYS A 59 2.55 -15.25 -14.68
CA LYS A 59 1.22 -14.63 -14.61
C LYS A 59 0.39 -15.34 -13.53
N PRO A 60 0.70 -15.12 -12.25
CA PRO A 60 0.01 -15.83 -11.18
C PRO A 60 -1.45 -15.39 -11.11
N PRO A 61 -2.35 -16.24 -10.56
CA PRO A 61 -3.71 -15.82 -10.26
C PRO A 61 -3.72 -14.60 -9.32
N HIS A 62 -4.83 -13.85 -9.32
CA HIS A 62 -5.04 -12.75 -8.39
C HIS A 62 -4.84 -13.21 -6.93
N ALA A 63 -3.98 -12.49 -6.21
CA ALA A 63 -3.92 -12.34 -4.77
C ALA A 63 -3.91 -13.66 -3.98
N PRO A 64 -2.85 -14.48 -4.08
CA PRO A 64 -2.75 -15.65 -3.23
C PRO A 64 -2.78 -15.20 -1.75
N PRO A 65 -3.62 -15.81 -0.90
CA PRO A 65 -3.70 -15.45 0.52
C PRO A 65 -2.46 -15.91 1.30
N THR A 66 -1.68 -16.84 0.75
CA THR A 66 -0.46 -17.41 1.33
C THR A 66 0.80 -16.94 0.59
N LEU A 67 1.94 -16.94 1.29
CA LEU A 67 3.24 -16.59 0.72
C LEU A 67 3.71 -17.68 -0.27
N ASN A 68 3.86 -17.33 -1.54
CA ASN A 68 4.47 -18.22 -2.53
C ASN A 68 5.97 -18.01 -2.58
N VAL A 69 6.71 -19.11 -2.50
CA VAL A 69 8.17 -19.10 -2.38
C VAL A 69 8.82 -19.72 -3.60
N PHE A 70 9.70 -18.96 -4.25
CA PHE A 70 10.45 -19.36 -5.42
C PHE A 70 11.95 -19.25 -5.12
N GLN A 71 12.71 -20.31 -5.30
CA GLN A 71 14.11 -20.39 -4.88
C GLN A 71 15.03 -20.78 -6.03
N ASN A 72 16.28 -20.31 -6.01
CA ASN A 72 17.38 -20.80 -6.85
C ASN A 72 17.03 -20.86 -8.35
N PHE A 73 16.53 -19.75 -8.91
CA PHE A 73 16.25 -19.66 -10.35
C PHE A 73 17.39 -18.96 -11.08
N THR A 74 17.86 -19.53 -12.20
CA THR A 74 18.89 -18.90 -13.04
C THR A 74 18.37 -18.62 -14.45
N ALA A 75 18.40 -17.36 -14.90
CA ALA A 75 18.22 -17.00 -16.29
C ALA A 75 19.57 -16.59 -16.90
N PHE A 76 19.99 -17.25 -17.98
CA PHE A 76 21.24 -16.99 -18.68
C PHE A 76 20.97 -16.55 -20.12
N ARG A 77 21.47 -15.38 -20.52
CA ARG A 77 21.36 -14.83 -21.88
C ARG A 77 19.92 -14.80 -22.41
N CYS A 78 18.96 -14.49 -21.55
CA CYS A 78 17.57 -14.31 -21.97
C CYS A 78 17.32 -12.86 -22.39
N SER A 79 16.35 -12.58 -23.27
CA SER A 79 16.00 -11.18 -23.55
C SER A 79 15.46 -10.51 -22.29
N THR A 80 14.60 -11.21 -21.54
CA THR A 80 14.16 -10.83 -20.21
C THR A 80 14.34 -12.01 -19.25
N GLY A 81 15.07 -11.86 -18.15
CA GLY A 81 15.29 -12.93 -17.16
C GLY A 81 13.99 -13.36 -16.51
N MET A 82 13.21 -12.40 -16.03
CA MET A 82 11.89 -12.61 -15.46
C MET A 82 10.92 -11.51 -15.88
N PHE A 83 9.77 -11.90 -16.44
CA PHE A 83 8.64 -11.03 -16.69
C PHE A 83 7.49 -11.42 -15.76
N TYR A 84 6.99 -10.44 -15.01
CA TYR A 84 6.00 -10.65 -13.98
C TYR A 84 4.74 -9.80 -14.24
N TYR A 85 3.57 -10.43 -14.17
CA TYR A 85 2.27 -9.78 -14.33
C TYR A 85 1.29 -10.38 -13.32
N GLY A 86 1.05 -9.75 -12.17
CA GLY A 86 0.10 -10.30 -11.20
C GLY A 86 0.25 -9.73 -9.79
N THR A 87 -0.38 -10.37 -8.81
CA THR A 87 -0.61 -9.77 -7.49
C THR A 87 -0.20 -10.70 -6.34
N GLY A 88 0.12 -10.12 -5.19
CA GLY A 88 0.11 -10.69 -3.84
C GLY A 88 1.22 -11.67 -3.41
N ASN A 89 1.76 -11.41 -2.21
CA ASN A 89 2.55 -12.29 -1.32
C ASN A 89 3.48 -13.32 -2.00
N ILE A 90 4.55 -12.84 -2.64
CA ILE A 90 5.56 -13.67 -3.29
C ILE A 90 6.94 -13.31 -2.78
N PHE A 91 7.76 -14.34 -2.62
CA PHE A 91 9.15 -14.25 -2.18
C PHE A 91 10.04 -15.04 -3.15
N HIS A 92 10.99 -14.34 -3.78
CA HIS A 92 12.01 -14.92 -4.64
C HIS A 92 13.35 -14.94 -3.92
N ASP A 93 13.97 -16.11 -3.75
CA ASP A 93 15.24 -16.28 -3.03
C ASP A 93 16.33 -16.83 -3.93
N ASP A 94 17.53 -16.26 -3.88
CA ASP A 94 18.73 -16.72 -4.59
C ASP A 94 18.55 -16.84 -6.12
N HIS A 95 17.84 -15.86 -6.70
CA HIS A 95 17.68 -15.73 -8.14
C HIS A 95 18.94 -15.15 -8.80
N ARG A 96 19.26 -15.60 -10.02
CA ARG A 96 20.43 -15.19 -10.79
C ARG A 96 20.03 -14.81 -12.21
N PHE A 97 20.25 -13.57 -12.61
CA PHE A 97 20.05 -13.11 -13.99
C PHE A 97 21.38 -12.73 -14.60
N ILE A 98 21.83 -13.53 -15.55
CA ILE A 98 23.18 -13.46 -16.10
C ILE A 98 23.08 -13.13 -17.59
N GLU A 99 23.66 -11.99 -17.98
CA GLU A 99 23.68 -11.44 -19.33
C GLU A 99 22.30 -11.35 -19.98
N CYS A 100 21.26 -11.10 -19.18
CA CYS A 100 19.91 -10.91 -19.69
C CYS A 100 19.72 -9.46 -20.15
N GLY A 101 19.04 -9.25 -21.29
CA GLY A 101 18.78 -7.89 -21.80
C GLY A 101 18.05 -7.02 -20.78
N THR A 102 17.05 -7.59 -20.10
CA THR A 102 16.46 -7.08 -18.86
C THR A 102 16.48 -8.18 -17.82
N GLY A 103 17.02 -7.98 -16.63
CA GLY A 103 16.99 -9.00 -15.58
C GLY A 103 15.55 -9.29 -15.11
N HIS A 104 14.89 -8.24 -14.61
CA HIS A 104 13.52 -8.28 -14.13
C HIS A 104 12.66 -7.18 -14.75
N PHE A 105 11.43 -7.54 -15.16
CA PHE A 105 10.39 -6.62 -15.57
C PHE A 105 9.07 -6.97 -14.87
N MET A 106 8.46 -6.01 -14.20
CA MET A 106 7.18 -6.17 -13.53
C MET A 106 6.13 -5.23 -14.12
N ASN A 107 5.07 -5.80 -14.68
CA ASN A 107 3.99 -5.00 -15.27
C ASN A 107 2.99 -4.50 -14.24
N HIS A 108 2.74 -5.28 -13.19
CA HIS A 108 1.78 -4.93 -12.15
C HIS A 108 2.12 -5.73 -10.91
N LEU A 109 1.95 -5.09 -9.75
CA LEU A 109 1.95 -5.69 -8.43
C LEU A 109 0.74 -5.11 -7.72
N SER A 110 -0.21 -5.93 -7.33
CA SER A 110 -1.28 -5.51 -6.42
C SER A 110 -1.11 -6.22 -5.09
N ASN A 111 -1.57 -5.54 -4.04
CA ASN A 111 -1.71 -5.95 -2.64
C ASN A 111 -0.66 -5.37 -1.69
N GLY A 112 -1.15 -5.12 -0.47
CA GLY A 112 -0.57 -4.36 0.63
C GLY A 112 0.76 -4.87 1.21
N PRO A 113 1.06 -4.51 2.46
CA PRO A 113 2.40 -4.66 3.03
C PRO A 113 2.86 -6.11 2.92
N HIS A 114 3.98 -6.33 2.23
CA HIS A 114 4.59 -7.64 2.17
C HIS A 114 5.29 -7.91 3.50
N THR A 115 5.06 -9.09 4.09
CA THR A 115 5.79 -9.54 5.28
C THR A 115 7.23 -9.98 4.97
N ALA A 116 7.64 -9.93 3.70
CA ALA A 116 8.94 -10.39 3.20
C ALA A 116 9.33 -9.58 1.95
N PRO A 117 10.63 -9.45 1.64
CA PRO A 117 11.05 -8.81 0.40
C PRO A 117 10.55 -9.60 -0.82
N PHE A 118 10.27 -8.90 -1.92
CA PHE A 118 9.97 -9.55 -3.19
C PHE A 118 11.17 -10.37 -3.69
N TYR A 119 12.38 -9.83 -3.54
CA TYR A 119 13.64 -10.52 -3.81
C TYR A 119 14.52 -10.59 -2.57
N HIS A 120 15.03 -11.77 -2.28
CA HIS A 120 16.09 -12.05 -1.32
C HIS A 120 17.29 -12.65 -2.06
N ASN A 121 18.49 -12.08 -1.88
CA ASN A 121 19.72 -12.56 -2.52
C ASN A 121 19.65 -12.65 -4.07
N LEU A 122 19.22 -11.57 -4.72
CA LEU A 122 19.23 -11.47 -6.18
C LEU A 122 20.65 -11.19 -6.70
N VAL A 123 21.11 -11.95 -7.69
CA VAL A 123 22.38 -11.70 -8.40
C VAL A 123 22.11 -11.28 -9.84
N LEU A 124 22.67 -10.14 -10.24
CA LEU A 124 22.61 -9.60 -11.59
C LEU A 124 24.02 -9.53 -12.16
N VAL A 125 24.23 -10.12 -13.33
CA VAL A 125 25.53 -10.10 -14.03
C VAL A 125 25.34 -9.50 -15.41
N GLY A 126 25.89 -8.31 -15.65
CA GLY A 126 25.80 -7.61 -16.93
C GLY A 126 26.68 -8.23 -18.01
N ASN A 127 27.84 -8.77 -17.61
CA ASN A 127 28.78 -9.47 -18.48
C ASN A 127 29.61 -10.47 -17.65
N ILE A 128 29.75 -11.71 -18.12
CA ILE A 128 30.53 -12.76 -17.42
C ILE A 128 32.04 -12.59 -17.60
N ASP A 129 32.46 -11.84 -18.62
CA ASP A 129 33.88 -11.53 -18.83
C ASP A 129 34.42 -10.79 -17.60
N GLN A 130 35.66 -11.11 -17.22
CA GLN A 130 36.34 -10.50 -16.09
C GLN A 130 36.79 -9.06 -16.39
N ASN A 131 37.02 -8.74 -17.67
CA ASN A 131 37.44 -7.41 -18.12
C ASN A 131 36.50 -6.84 -19.18
N PRO A 132 35.18 -6.71 -18.88
CA PRO A 132 34.22 -6.28 -19.89
C PRO A 132 34.38 -4.79 -20.17
N THR A 133 34.32 -4.41 -21.44
CA THR A 133 34.27 -3.00 -21.87
C THR A 133 32.84 -2.48 -22.05
N PHE A 134 31.86 -3.39 -22.06
CA PHE A 134 30.43 -3.07 -22.13
C PHE A 134 29.59 -4.12 -21.37
N SER A 135 28.42 -3.71 -20.90
CA SER A 135 27.41 -4.62 -20.35
C SER A 135 26.57 -5.22 -21.48
N ARG A 136 26.31 -6.53 -21.42
CA ARG A 136 25.30 -7.18 -22.28
C ARG A 136 23.89 -7.03 -21.73
N GLY A 137 23.77 -6.78 -20.42
CA GLY A 137 22.51 -6.44 -19.79
C GLY A 137 22.18 -4.96 -19.96
N GLY A 138 20.97 -4.66 -20.42
CA GLY A 138 20.49 -3.28 -20.56
C GLY A 138 19.95 -2.73 -19.24
N VAL A 139 19.07 -3.48 -18.58
CA VAL A 139 18.44 -3.10 -17.30
C VAL A 139 18.51 -4.28 -16.34
N GLY A 140 18.89 -4.04 -15.10
CA GLY A 140 18.87 -5.07 -14.06
C GLY A 140 17.46 -5.36 -13.57
N VAL A 141 16.86 -4.39 -12.89
CA VAL A 141 15.50 -4.45 -12.37
C VAL A 141 14.73 -3.25 -12.87
N ARG A 142 13.57 -3.50 -13.48
CA ARG A 142 12.56 -2.47 -13.74
C ARG A 142 11.40 -2.67 -12.79
N GLY A 143 11.09 -1.63 -12.02
CA GLY A 143 10.03 -1.62 -11.02
C GLY A 143 8.63 -1.88 -11.58
N PRO A 144 7.62 -2.00 -10.70
CA PRO A 144 6.23 -2.21 -11.09
C PRO A 144 5.64 -1.05 -11.92
N LYS A 145 4.40 -1.22 -12.39
CA LYS A 145 3.64 -0.12 -13.01
C LYS A 145 3.36 0.98 -11.99
N ASP A 146 2.70 0.61 -10.90
CA ASP A 146 2.34 1.44 -9.74
C ASP A 146 2.34 0.54 -8.51
N ASN A 147 3.30 0.72 -7.60
CA ASN A 147 3.28 0.08 -6.29
C ASN A 147 4.38 0.62 -5.35
N GLU A 148 4.08 0.82 -4.07
CA GLU A 148 5.07 1.16 -3.01
C GLU A 148 5.50 -0.04 -2.13
N TYR A 149 5.06 -1.25 -2.50
CA TYR A 149 5.33 -2.50 -1.80
C TYR A 149 6.54 -3.26 -2.36
N PHE A 150 7.15 -2.80 -3.45
CA PHE A 150 8.26 -3.51 -4.07
C PHE A 150 9.55 -3.34 -3.26
N TYR A 151 10.08 -4.45 -2.76
CA TYR A 151 11.24 -4.47 -1.85
C TYR A 151 12.23 -5.56 -2.27
N ILE A 152 13.52 -5.20 -2.35
CA ILE A 152 14.62 -6.11 -2.61
C ILE A 152 15.61 -6.05 -1.44
N SER A 153 15.93 -7.21 -0.87
CA SER A 153 16.90 -7.37 0.20
C SER A 153 18.05 -8.29 -0.24
N GLY A 154 19.27 -7.77 -0.29
CA GLY A 154 20.42 -8.53 -0.79
C GLY A 154 20.44 -8.56 -2.31
N LEU A 155 20.96 -7.50 -2.92
CA LEU A 155 21.19 -7.41 -4.36
C LEU A 155 22.69 -7.41 -4.64
N THR A 156 23.17 -8.32 -5.49
CA THR A 156 24.55 -8.29 -5.97
C THR A 156 24.58 -7.96 -7.46
N VAL A 157 25.25 -6.87 -7.82
CA VAL A 157 25.36 -6.38 -9.19
C VAL A 157 26.79 -6.50 -9.66
N ILE A 158 27.02 -7.16 -10.79
CA ILE A 158 28.35 -7.46 -11.31
C ILE A 158 28.43 -7.02 -12.78
N ASN A 159 29.46 -6.25 -13.11
CA ASN A 159 29.85 -5.92 -14.49
C ASN A 159 28.75 -5.24 -15.35
N TYR A 160 27.94 -4.37 -14.75
CA TYR A 160 27.01 -3.50 -15.51
C TYR A 160 27.69 -2.22 -16.02
N LEU A 161 28.90 -1.89 -15.54
CA LEU A 161 29.69 -0.74 -15.98
C LEU A 161 28.88 0.57 -15.91
N GLN A 162 28.68 1.23 -17.05
CA GLN A 162 27.95 2.49 -17.18
C GLN A 162 26.43 2.31 -17.42
N SER A 163 25.93 1.07 -17.46
CA SER A 163 24.50 0.81 -17.58
C SER A 163 23.83 0.93 -16.21
N ALA A 164 22.82 1.79 -16.11
CA ALA A 164 22.01 1.88 -14.91
C ALA A 164 21.24 0.59 -14.66
N VAL A 165 21.27 0.11 -13.42
CA VAL A 165 20.80 -1.24 -13.09
C VAL A 165 19.36 -1.23 -12.59
N LEU A 166 19.02 -0.22 -11.79
CA LEU A 166 17.71 -0.06 -11.19
C LEU A 166 16.94 1.01 -11.95
N HIS A 167 15.78 0.63 -12.46
CA HIS A 167 14.86 1.54 -13.13
C HIS A 167 13.59 1.67 -12.31
N GLY A 168 13.05 2.90 -12.33
CA GLY A 168 11.86 3.31 -11.60
C GLY A 168 10.63 2.49 -11.95
N CYS A 169 9.50 2.88 -11.37
CA CYS A 169 8.23 2.40 -11.88
C CYS A 169 8.11 2.78 -13.36
N PHE A 170 7.71 1.83 -14.21
CA PHE A 170 7.81 2.06 -15.65
C PHE A 170 6.69 2.94 -16.22
N GLU A 171 5.68 3.20 -15.40
CA GLU A 171 4.48 3.95 -15.77
C GLU A 171 4.13 5.08 -14.79
N THR A 172 4.59 5.08 -13.54
CA THR A 172 4.28 6.16 -12.58
C THR A 172 5.43 6.44 -11.61
N THR A 173 5.27 7.45 -10.75
CA THR A 173 6.02 7.59 -9.51
C THR A 173 5.58 6.55 -8.49
N CYS A 174 6.55 5.79 -7.97
CA CYS A 174 6.34 4.85 -6.87
C CYS A 174 7.59 4.73 -6.01
N THR A 175 7.44 4.19 -4.81
CA THR A 175 8.56 3.93 -3.91
C THR A 175 9.01 2.47 -3.96
N MET A 176 10.28 2.25 -4.23
CA MET A 176 10.92 0.92 -4.19
C MET A 176 11.98 0.88 -3.10
N ARG A 177 12.03 -0.23 -2.37
CA ARG A 177 12.92 -0.40 -1.22
C ARG A 177 14.10 -1.29 -1.52
N TYR A 178 15.23 -0.93 -0.95
CA TYR A 178 16.46 -1.67 -1.09
C TYR A 178 17.23 -1.73 0.23
N GLU A 179 17.87 -2.88 0.45
CA GLU A 179 18.93 -3.04 1.45
C GLU A 179 19.94 -4.08 0.98
N ARG A 180 21.11 -4.08 1.61
CA ARG A 180 22.20 -5.05 1.43
C ARG A 180 22.64 -5.18 -0.03
N ILE A 181 22.74 -4.05 -0.74
CA ILE A 181 23.24 -4.03 -2.11
C ILE A 181 24.77 -4.12 -2.13
N ARG A 182 25.30 -4.85 -3.12
CA ARG A 182 26.73 -4.93 -3.41
C ARG A 182 26.97 -4.64 -4.88
N TRP A 183 27.93 -3.78 -5.15
CA TRP A 183 28.28 -3.33 -6.50
C TRP A 183 29.70 -3.78 -6.85
N PHE A 184 29.83 -4.49 -7.97
CA PHE A 184 31.10 -4.91 -8.54
C PHE A 184 31.18 -4.41 -9.97
N ASN A 185 32.15 -3.53 -10.25
CA ASN A 185 32.39 -2.98 -11.59
C ASN A 185 31.10 -2.44 -12.27
N SER A 186 30.31 -1.68 -11.51
CA SER A 186 29.00 -1.16 -11.90
C SER A 186 28.84 0.22 -11.27
N THR A 187 29.05 1.27 -12.06
CA THR A 187 29.17 2.65 -11.57
C THR A 187 27.86 3.42 -11.65
N ARG A 188 26.95 3.05 -12.56
CA ARG A 188 25.60 3.65 -12.64
C ARG A 188 24.60 2.72 -11.95
N ARG A 189 23.95 3.22 -10.90
CA ARG A 189 23.09 2.44 -10.00
C ARG A 189 21.62 2.55 -10.40
N THR A 190 21.11 3.77 -10.47
CA THR A 190 19.70 4.06 -10.76
C THR A 190 19.55 4.88 -12.04
N PHE A 191 18.37 4.81 -12.65
CA PHE A 191 17.96 5.65 -13.76
C PHE A 191 16.57 6.21 -13.52
N SER A 192 16.44 7.53 -13.61
CA SER A 192 15.16 8.22 -13.52
C SER A 192 14.91 9.00 -14.81
N TYR A 193 13.64 9.15 -15.20
CA TYR A 193 13.22 10.13 -16.20
C TYR A 193 11.74 10.42 -16.04
N ALA A 194 11.23 11.46 -16.72
CA ALA A 194 9.88 11.99 -16.50
C ALA A 194 8.73 10.95 -16.57
N SER A 195 8.86 9.87 -17.35
CA SER A 195 7.83 8.81 -17.41
C SER A 195 8.18 7.52 -16.66
N GLN A 196 9.35 7.47 -16.01
CA GLN A 196 9.77 6.42 -15.06
C GLN A 196 10.44 7.03 -13.83
N SER A 197 9.74 7.94 -13.16
CA SER A 197 10.16 8.48 -11.87
C SER A 197 10.03 7.37 -10.82
N GLY A 198 11.13 6.96 -10.20
CA GLY A 198 11.09 6.09 -9.03
C GLY A 198 11.61 6.84 -7.83
N ILE A 199 11.01 6.63 -6.66
CA ILE A 199 11.62 6.93 -5.37
C ILE A 199 12.34 5.64 -4.95
N TYR A 200 13.67 5.64 -4.97
CA TYR A 200 14.48 4.52 -4.51
C TYR A 200 14.85 4.77 -3.06
N TRP A 201 14.24 4.04 -2.15
CA TRP A 201 14.50 4.12 -0.73
C TRP A 201 15.58 3.11 -0.33
N ASP A 202 16.70 3.63 0.16
CA ASP A 202 17.84 2.91 0.66
C ASP A 202 17.80 2.81 2.19
N MET A 203 17.43 1.64 2.69
CA MET A 203 17.15 1.48 4.11
C MET A 203 18.42 1.38 4.95
N ASP A 204 19.54 0.94 4.37
CA ASP A 204 20.78 0.63 5.08
C ASP A 204 22.03 1.35 4.55
N GLY A 205 21.88 2.26 3.58
CA GLY A 205 22.98 3.04 3.02
C GLY A 205 23.76 2.35 1.90
N THR A 206 23.37 1.15 1.48
CA THR A 206 24.10 0.40 0.46
C THR A 206 23.86 0.90 -0.98
N LEU A 207 22.85 1.74 -1.20
CA LEU A 207 22.55 2.37 -2.49
C LEU A 207 23.01 3.83 -2.58
N THR A 208 22.91 4.60 -1.50
CA THR A 208 23.06 6.06 -1.43
C THR A 208 24.21 6.49 -0.51
N GLY A 209 24.69 5.60 0.36
CA GLY A 209 25.67 5.94 1.39
C GLY A 209 25.06 6.51 2.68
N TYR A 210 23.76 6.79 2.70
CA TYR A 210 23.04 7.22 3.89
C TYR A 210 22.06 6.13 4.32
N THR A 211 22.11 5.72 5.59
CA THR A 211 21.03 4.94 6.17
C THR A 211 19.74 5.73 5.99
N ASN A 212 18.71 5.08 5.45
CA ASN A 212 17.43 5.74 5.16
C ASN A 212 17.56 6.86 4.11
N GLY A 213 18.48 6.72 3.15
CA GLY A 213 18.64 7.62 2.02
C GLY A 213 17.63 7.37 0.90
N PHE A 214 17.47 8.34 0.03
CA PHE A 214 16.51 8.29 -1.08
C PHE A 214 17.17 8.74 -2.38
N VAL A 215 16.70 8.19 -3.51
CA VAL A 215 17.00 8.72 -4.84
C VAL A 215 15.68 8.96 -5.57
N SER A 216 15.57 10.08 -6.25
CA SER A 216 14.39 10.52 -6.97
C SER A 216 14.77 10.96 -8.40
N LEU A 217 13.79 11.26 -9.25
CA LEU A 217 14.03 12.07 -10.44
C LEU A 217 14.63 13.43 -10.05
N ASN A 218 15.58 13.91 -10.84
CA ASN A 218 16.25 15.19 -10.66
C ASN A 218 15.31 16.36 -11.01
N TYR A 219 14.62 16.87 -10.00
CA TYR A 219 13.90 18.13 -10.03
C TYR A 219 14.74 19.20 -9.32
N GLU A 220 14.90 20.37 -9.91
CA GLU A 220 15.50 21.58 -9.33
C GLU A 220 14.83 21.96 -8.00
N TYR A 221 13.49 21.80 -7.87
CA TYR A 221 12.81 22.05 -6.60
C TYR A 221 13.20 21.07 -5.46
N MET A 222 13.95 20.01 -5.77
CA MET A 222 14.46 19.04 -4.79
C MET A 222 15.91 19.30 -4.36
N HIS A 223 16.60 20.33 -4.86
CA HIS A 223 18.03 20.56 -4.57
C HIS A 223 18.28 21.25 -3.22
N PHE A 224 17.74 20.69 -2.13
CA PHE A 224 17.92 21.24 -0.79
C PHE A 224 19.38 21.12 -0.32
N PRO A 225 20.11 22.23 -0.11
CA PRO A 225 21.54 22.19 0.18
C PRO A 225 21.88 21.37 1.43
N GLY A 226 22.87 20.49 1.31
CA GLY A 226 23.31 19.62 2.42
C GLY A 226 22.39 18.41 2.69
N ILE A 227 21.23 18.33 2.03
CA ILE A 227 20.28 17.22 2.16
C ILE A 227 20.21 16.45 0.84
N CYS A 228 20.02 17.16 -0.27
CA CYS A 228 19.83 16.60 -1.59
C CYS A 228 20.92 17.07 -2.56
N SER A 229 21.48 16.15 -3.33
CA SER A 229 22.53 16.44 -4.31
C SER A 229 22.47 15.49 -5.51
N VAL A 230 22.84 15.99 -6.68
CA VAL A 230 23.04 15.17 -7.86
C VAL A 230 24.41 14.49 -7.76
N VAL A 231 24.42 13.17 -7.92
CA VAL A 231 25.65 12.35 -7.92
C VAL A 231 25.67 11.48 -9.17
N ASP A 232 26.87 11.22 -9.69
CA ASP A 232 27.04 10.52 -10.96
C ASP A 232 26.48 9.08 -10.92
N GLU A 233 26.45 8.43 -9.77
CA GLU A 233 25.91 7.09 -9.63
C GLU A 233 24.42 6.99 -10.00
N HIS A 234 23.68 8.10 -9.95
CA HIS A 234 22.24 8.15 -10.15
C HIS A 234 21.89 8.95 -11.40
N VAL A 235 21.69 8.26 -12.52
CA VAL A 235 21.48 8.90 -13.82
C VAL A 235 20.14 9.66 -13.83
N ASN A 236 20.22 10.97 -14.08
CA ASN A 236 19.12 11.94 -13.94
C ASN A 236 18.43 11.88 -12.57
N GLY A 237 19.16 11.46 -11.54
CA GLY A 237 18.63 11.32 -10.19
C GLY A 237 19.17 12.39 -9.25
N VAL A 238 18.34 12.75 -8.28
CA VAL A 238 18.78 13.50 -7.08
C VAL A 238 18.79 12.54 -5.90
N MET A 239 19.90 12.49 -5.17
CA MET A 239 20.06 11.69 -3.96
C MET A 239 19.84 12.58 -2.75
N CYS A 240 18.94 12.17 -1.85
CA CYS A 240 18.63 12.87 -0.62
C CYS A 240 18.95 11.99 0.58
N GLY A 241 19.62 12.52 1.60
CA GLY A 241 19.97 11.76 2.80
C GLY A 241 20.64 12.62 3.86
N ALA A 242 20.56 12.18 5.11
CA ALA A 242 21.24 12.78 6.25
C ALA A 242 21.91 11.69 7.08
N SER A 243 22.96 12.04 7.83
CA SER A 243 23.73 11.08 8.63
C SER A 243 22.92 10.45 9.77
N ASP A 244 21.86 11.12 10.23
CA ASP A 244 20.92 10.62 11.24
C ASP A 244 19.76 9.81 10.65
N GLY A 245 19.66 9.70 9.31
CA GLY A 245 18.58 9.01 8.62
C GLY A 245 17.21 9.65 8.81
N SER A 246 17.15 10.96 9.09
CA SER A 246 15.90 11.71 9.31
C SER A 246 15.16 12.06 8.02
N VAL A 247 15.85 12.11 6.88
CA VAL A 247 15.27 12.48 5.58
C VAL A 247 14.15 11.51 5.18
N ARG A 248 13.03 12.03 4.70
CA ARG A 248 11.95 11.24 4.08
C ARG A 248 11.52 11.86 2.76
N VAL A 249 11.48 11.03 1.73
CA VAL A 249 10.95 11.42 0.42
C VAL A 249 9.68 10.62 0.14
N ARG A 250 8.64 11.32 -0.32
CA ARG A 250 7.30 10.76 -0.52
C ARG A 250 6.76 11.11 -1.88
N ARG A 251 5.79 10.31 -2.31
CA ARG A 251 4.93 10.66 -3.44
C ARG A 251 3.73 11.43 -2.92
N LEU A 252 3.47 12.60 -3.49
CA LEU A 252 2.21 13.30 -3.40
C LEU A 252 1.53 13.23 -4.76
N LEU A 253 0.47 12.43 -4.87
CA LEU A 253 -0.35 12.40 -6.06
C LEU A 253 -1.48 13.42 -5.91
N VAL A 254 -1.46 14.45 -6.74
CA VAL A 254 -2.57 15.41 -6.86
C VAL A 254 -3.42 14.97 -8.05
N ASN A 255 -4.63 14.49 -7.80
CA ASN A 255 -5.50 13.92 -8.82
C ASN A 255 -6.89 14.58 -8.84
N GLU A 256 -7.62 14.36 -9.93
CA GLU A 256 -8.97 14.87 -10.16
C GLU A 256 -9.89 13.75 -10.67
N GLN A 257 -11.20 13.85 -10.42
CA GLN A 257 -12.21 12.90 -10.89
C GLN A 257 -12.62 13.05 -12.39
N GLN A 258 -12.30 14.14 -13.09
CA GLN A 258 -12.63 14.39 -14.52
C GLN A 258 -11.38 14.70 -15.41
N PRO A 259 -10.59 13.69 -15.78
CA PRO A 259 -9.16 13.87 -16.08
C PRO A 259 -8.75 14.23 -17.52
N TRP A 260 -9.67 14.24 -18.49
CA TRP A 260 -9.25 14.44 -19.90
C TRP A 260 -8.91 15.88 -20.24
N GLN A 261 -9.46 16.87 -19.52
CA GLN A 261 -9.20 18.29 -19.77
C GLN A 261 -7.81 18.72 -19.27
N LEU A 262 -7.24 17.94 -18.35
CA LEU A 262 -5.94 18.17 -17.76
C LEU A 262 -4.79 17.45 -18.47
N ASP A 263 -5.04 16.65 -19.53
CA ASP A 263 -3.96 15.95 -20.24
C ASP A 263 -2.92 16.94 -20.79
N GLY A 264 -1.66 16.71 -20.45
CA GLY A 264 -0.55 17.58 -20.82
C GLY A 264 -0.49 18.92 -20.07
N LYS A 265 -1.40 19.20 -19.14
CA LYS A 265 -1.33 20.40 -18.28
C LYS A 265 -0.18 20.25 -17.29
N LEU A 266 0.46 21.38 -16.99
CA LEU A 266 1.61 21.42 -16.11
C LEU A 266 1.20 22.00 -14.75
N MET A 267 1.74 21.39 -13.69
CA MET A 267 1.75 21.94 -12.35
C MET A 267 3.12 22.56 -12.10
N ASN A 268 3.14 23.85 -11.84
CA ASN A 268 4.30 24.58 -11.36
C ASN A 268 4.56 24.20 -9.91
N VAL A 269 5.76 23.70 -9.60
CA VAL A 269 6.17 23.34 -8.25
C VAL A 269 7.39 24.17 -7.89
N ARG A 270 7.27 24.95 -6.80
CA ARG A 270 8.34 25.82 -6.30
C ARG A 270 8.64 25.52 -4.83
N THR A 271 9.92 25.53 -4.49
CA THR A 271 10.42 25.43 -3.12
C THR A 271 11.48 26.50 -2.88
N SER A 272 12.11 26.49 -1.71
CA SER A 272 13.31 27.29 -1.44
C SER A 272 14.52 26.84 -2.28
N ALA A 273 14.54 25.58 -2.74
CA ALA A 273 15.63 25.01 -3.52
C ALA A 273 15.54 25.34 -5.02
N GLY A 274 14.34 25.44 -5.59
CA GLY A 274 14.19 25.66 -7.01
C GLY A 274 12.75 25.59 -7.52
N PHE A 275 12.63 25.38 -8.82
CA PHE A 275 11.37 25.38 -9.55
C PHE A 275 11.40 24.39 -10.70
N ASP A 276 10.33 23.60 -10.85
CA ASP A 276 10.06 22.82 -12.06
C ASP A 276 8.57 22.76 -12.38
N GLN A 277 8.28 22.17 -13.54
CA GLN A 277 6.94 21.81 -13.97
C GLN A 277 6.78 20.29 -13.95
N VAL A 278 5.69 19.83 -13.32
CA VAL A 278 5.28 18.42 -13.31
C VAL A 278 4.11 18.26 -14.27
N ALA A 279 4.23 17.39 -15.26
CA ALA A 279 3.16 17.14 -16.21
C ALA A 279 2.07 16.25 -15.62
N TYR A 280 0.81 16.52 -15.98
CA TYR A 280 -0.31 15.65 -15.67
C TYR A 280 -0.19 14.35 -16.45
N ASP A 281 -0.38 13.21 -15.79
CA ASP A 281 -0.32 11.90 -16.41
C ASP A 281 -1.70 11.25 -16.49
N THR A 282 -2.42 11.49 -17.59
CA THR A 282 -3.78 10.96 -17.81
C THR A 282 -3.79 9.45 -18.02
N LYS A 283 -2.73 8.88 -18.59
CA LYS A 283 -2.71 7.47 -19.01
C LYS A 283 -2.47 6.51 -17.86
N LYS A 284 -1.72 6.94 -16.84
CA LYS A 284 -1.18 6.03 -15.83
C LYS A 284 -1.69 6.31 -14.42
N LEU A 285 -1.83 7.57 -14.04
CA LEU A 285 -2.24 7.97 -12.69
C LEU A 285 -3.52 8.79 -12.62
N SER A 286 -3.87 9.45 -13.71
CA SER A 286 -4.92 10.46 -13.72
C SER A 286 -4.61 11.60 -12.73
N GLY A 287 -3.37 12.12 -12.74
CA GLY A 287 -2.92 13.15 -11.80
C GLY A 287 -1.49 13.64 -12.01
N TRP A 288 -1.06 14.59 -11.18
CA TRP A 288 0.31 15.07 -11.04
C TRP A 288 1.03 14.31 -9.92
N PRO A 289 2.03 13.47 -10.24
CA PRO A 289 2.84 12.81 -9.23
C PRO A 289 4.01 13.70 -8.79
N VAL A 290 3.77 14.52 -7.77
CA VAL A 290 4.81 15.38 -7.18
C VAL A 290 5.64 14.56 -6.20
N ILE A 291 6.97 14.73 -6.24
CA ILE A 291 7.86 14.15 -5.23
C ILE A 291 8.10 15.21 -4.18
N VAL A 292 7.89 14.87 -2.90
CA VAL A 292 8.01 15.81 -1.79
C VAL A 292 9.02 15.34 -0.77
N LEU A 293 9.72 16.29 -0.17
CA LEU A 293 10.66 16.10 0.94
C LEU A 293 9.94 16.52 2.22
N GLU A 294 10.00 15.69 3.26
CA GLU A 294 9.42 16.01 4.56
C GLU A 294 10.04 17.28 5.18
N ASN A 295 9.24 18.03 5.94
CA ASN A 295 9.60 19.30 6.59
C ASN A 295 9.91 20.47 5.64
N GLU A 296 9.63 20.33 4.34
CA GLU A 296 9.78 21.40 3.36
C GLU A 296 8.44 21.95 2.87
N THR A 297 8.44 23.22 2.46
CA THR A 297 7.24 23.89 1.93
C THR A 297 7.25 23.87 0.39
N PHE A 298 6.14 23.43 -0.20
CA PHE A 298 5.95 23.38 -1.65
C PHE A 298 4.82 24.34 -2.07
N ASP A 299 5.14 25.33 -2.91
CA ASP A 299 4.16 26.18 -3.59
C ASP A 299 3.81 25.53 -4.94
N MET A 300 2.60 24.98 -5.03
CA MET A 300 2.10 24.25 -6.19
C MET A 300 0.99 25.06 -6.86
N ARG A 301 1.13 25.32 -8.16
CA ARG A 301 0.16 26.11 -8.94
C ARG A 301 -0.14 25.42 -10.26
N VAL A 302 -1.43 25.34 -10.59
CA VAL A 302 -1.87 24.88 -11.91
C VAL A 302 -1.96 26.10 -12.82
N ASP A 303 -1.38 26.01 -14.01
CA ASP A 303 -1.32 27.14 -14.96
C ASP A 303 -2.72 27.60 -15.44
N ASP A 304 -3.71 26.71 -15.45
CA ASP A 304 -5.10 27.03 -15.84
C ASP A 304 -6.11 26.48 -14.80
N PRO A 305 -6.53 27.29 -13.81
CA PRO A 305 -7.40 26.85 -12.73
C PRO A 305 -8.86 26.63 -13.15
N ASN A 306 -9.25 26.98 -14.38
CA ASN A 306 -10.61 26.79 -14.88
C ASN A 306 -10.95 25.33 -15.20
N ASP A 307 -9.94 24.46 -15.25
CA ASP A 307 -10.07 23.13 -15.83
C ASP A 307 -10.38 22.03 -14.81
N PHE A 308 -10.52 22.33 -13.51
CA PHE A 308 -10.85 21.32 -12.50
C PHE A 308 -11.99 21.71 -11.55
N GLN A 309 -12.83 20.74 -11.21
CA GLN A 309 -13.96 20.88 -10.27
C GLN A 309 -13.62 20.36 -8.87
N GLU A 310 -12.73 19.38 -8.78
CA GLU A 310 -12.34 18.72 -7.53
C GLU A 310 -10.82 18.46 -7.55
N LEU A 311 -10.17 18.62 -6.40
CA LEU A 311 -8.76 18.30 -6.23
C LEU A 311 -8.59 17.36 -5.04
N ALA A 312 -8.06 16.17 -5.30
CA ALA A 312 -7.74 15.19 -4.28
C ALA A 312 -6.22 15.08 -4.10
N PHE A 313 -5.81 14.85 -2.85
CA PHE A 313 -4.41 14.70 -2.47
C PHE A 313 -4.20 13.30 -1.90
N LEU A 314 -3.33 12.54 -2.52
CA LEU A 314 -2.98 11.18 -2.09
C LEU A 314 -1.51 11.13 -1.68
N TYR A 315 -1.29 11.08 -0.37
CA TYR A 315 0.05 11.05 0.23
C TYR A 315 0.60 9.64 0.37
N SER A 316 1.36 9.21 -0.63
CA SER A 316 1.89 7.85 -0.73
C SER A 316 0.78 6.82 -0.38
N THR A 317 1.12 5.59 -0.08
CA THR A 317 0.16 4.58 0.37
C THR A 317 0.31 4.43 1.87
N ARG A 318 -0.82 4.36 2.58
CA ARG A 318 -0.83 4.23 4.05
C ARG A 318 0.09 3.11 4.55
N PRO A 319 0.09 1.88 4.00
CA PRO A 319 0.93 0.84 4.56
C PRO A 319 2.43 1.11 4.37
N TYR A 320 2.82 1.83 3.31
CA TYR A 320 4.21 2.30 3.14
C TYR A 320 4.59 3.34 4.20
N VAL A 321 3.74 4.36 4.42
CA VAL A 321 3.97 5.38 5.47
C VAL A 321 4.12 4.70 6.83
N MET A 322 3.18 3.82 7.18
CA MET A 322 3.20 3.06 8.43
C MET A 322 4.47 2.22 8.59
N GLU A 323 4.88 1.50 7.53
CA GLU A 323 6.11 0.71 7.54
C GLU A 323 7.35 1.58 7.76
N SER A 324 7.45 2.73 7.08
CA SER A 324 8.58 3.65 7.21
C SER A 324 8.70 4.33 8.57
N LEU A 325 7.63 4.31 9.35
CA LEU A 325 7.60 4.77 10.74
C LEU A 325 7.74 3.60 11.73
N GLY A 326 8.06 2.39 11.26
CA GLY A 326 8.30 1.23 12.09
C GLY A 326 7.03 0.54 12.62
N TYR A 327 5.84 0.89 12.11
CA TYR A 327 4.57 0.32 12.59
C TYR A 327 4.52 -1.20 12.53
N ILE A 328 5.04 -1.80 11.44
CA ILE A 328 5.04 -3.26 11.27
C ILE A 328 5.77 -3.95 12.44
N TYR A 329 6.78 -3.31 13.00
CA TYR A 329 7.61 -3.87 14.07
C TYR A 329 7.13 -3.46 15.47
N ASN A 330 6.63 -2.23 15.62
CA ASN A 330 6.33 -1.65 16.93
C ASN A 330 4.84 -1.65 17.28
N GLN A 331 3.94 -1.92 16.32
CA GLN A 331 2.46 -1.93 16.46
C GLN A 331 1.82 -0.64 17.03
N THR A 332 2.60 0.40 17.31
CA THR A 332 2.13 1.72 17.73
C THR A 332 1.90 2.59 16.51
N THR A 333 0.67 3.05 16.27
CA THR A 333 0.32 3.97 15.18
C THR A 333 1.06 5.29 15.40
N PRO A 334 2.13 5.59 14.66
CA PRO A 334 2.76 6.91 14.74
C PRO A 334 1.86 7.87 13.95
N MET A 335 1.35 8.91 14.62
CA MET A 335 0.54 9.97 14.00
C MET A 335 1.42 11.11 13.48
N ASP A 336 2.71 10.86 13.23
CA ASP A 336 3.71 11.92 13.20
C ASP A 336 3.90 12.58 11.82
N GLU A 337 3.24 12.08 10.77
CA GLU A 337 3.37 12.60 9.41
C GLU A 337 1.99 13.03 8.86
N ALA A 338 1.86 14.29 8.44
CA ALA A 338 0.65 14.87 7.88
C ALA A 338 0.99 15.86 6.75
N ILE A 339 0.07 16.04 5.81
CA ILE A 339 0.12 17.16 4.86
C ILE A 339 -0.70 18.30 5.42
N ILE A 340 -0.10 19.49 5.44
CA ILE A 340 -0.81 20.74 5.69
C ILE A 340 -0.98 21.45 4.35
N VAL A 341 -2.23 21.59 3.90
CA VAL A 341 -2.55 22.25 2.63
C VAL A 341 -3.01 23.68 2.92
N HIS A 342 -2.26 24.66 2.43
CA HIS A 342 -2.67 26.06 2.43
C HIS A 342 -3.17 26.44 1.04
N VAL A 343 -4.46 26.64 0.90
CA VAL A 343 -5.06 27.12 -0.35
C VAL A 343 -5.15 28.65 -0.27
N ASN A 344 -4.44 29.35 -1.17
CA ASN A 344 -4.44 30.80 -1.20
C ASN A 344 -5.54 31.31 -2.13
N PHE A 345 -6.62 31.82 -1.54
CA PHE A 345 -7.82 32.27 -2.24
C PHE A 345 -7.75 33.78 -2.52
N THR A 346 -7.04 34.21 -3.58
CA THR A 346 -7.02 35.63 -3.97
C THR A 346 -7.95 35.97 -5.12
N ASP A 347 -8.52 34.98 -5.78
CA ASP A 347 -9.52 35.12 -6.83
C ASP A 347 -10.52 33.96 -6.68
N TRP A 348 -11.71 34.07 -7.28
CA TRP A 348 -12.75 33.03 -7.49
C TRP A 348 -14.08 33.10 -6.73
N ARG A 349 -15.10 32.67 -7.50
CA ARG A 349 -16.53 33.01 -7.49
C ARG A 349 -17.44 31.89 -6.96
N ASP A 350 -16.91 30.76 -6.51
CA ASP A 350 -17.72 29.61 -6.09
C ASP A 350 -17.19 28.98 -4.79
N HIS A 351 -18.10 28.35 -4.05
CA HIS A 351 -17.88 27.74 -2.74
C HIS A 351 -17.13 26.41 -2.85
N TYR A 352 -16.17 26.18 -1.95
CA TYR A 352 -15.49 24.89 -1.82
C TYR A 352 -15.96 24.19 -0.55
N ASP A 353 -16.35 22.93 -0.67
CA ASP A 353 -16.48 22.01 0.45
C ASP A 353 -15.17 21.23 0.60
N ALA A 354 -14.48 21.44 1.72
CA ALA A 354 -13.30 20.64 2.06
C ALA A 354 -13.78 19.34 2.70
N ASP A 355 -13.87 18.26 1.91
CA ASP A 355 -14.24 16.95 2.42
C ASP A 355 -13.01 16.17 2.91
N ALA A 356 -12.73 16.26 4.22
CA ALA A 356 -11.73 15.42 4.87
C ALA A 356 -12.22 13.97 5.08
N SER A 357 -13.47 13.64 4.71
CA SER A 357 -14.06 12.33 4.96
C SER A 357 -13.29 11.23 4.28
N THR A 358 -12.61 11.40 3.15
CA THR A 358 -11.81 10.29 2.55
C THR A 358 -10.44 10.08 3.22
N ALA A 359 -9.85 11.13 3.80
CA ALA A 359 -8.62 11.03 4.60
C ALA A 359 -8.88 10.42 6.00
N LEU A 360 -10.09 10.61 6.54
CA LEU A 360 -10.51 10.09 7.85
C LEU A 360 -11.38 8.82 7.78
N ALA A 361 -12.16 8.57 6.71
CA ALA A 361 -13.06 7.41 6.60
C ALA A 361 -12.33 6.09 6.33
N SER A 362 -11.05 6.14 5.98
CA SER A 362 -10.19 4.95 6.02
C SER A 362 -9.41 4.81 7.32
N GLN A 363 -9.52 5.74 8.29
CA GLN A 363 -9.08 5.50 9.66
C GLN A 363 -9.98 4.41 10.29
N LYS A 364 -9.75 3.15 9.90
CA LYS A 364 -9.72 2.08 10.87
C LYS A 364 -8.69 2.52 11.90
N ILE A 365 -9.17 3.20 12.94
CA ILE A 365 -8.37 3.51 14.11
C ILE A 365 -7.93 2.15 14.63
N GLY A 366 -6.63 2.01 14.90
CA GLY A 366 -6.15 0.89 15.68
C GLY A 366 -6.90 0.81 17.01
N VAL A 367 -6.65 -0.24 17.79
CA VAL A 367 -7.29 -0.31 19.11
C VAL A 367 -6.77 0.86 19.96
N ARG A 368 -7.68 1.73 20.40
CA ARG A 368 -7.43 2.77 21.39
C ARG A 368 -7.83 2.23 22.76
N GLU A 369 -6.93 2.26 23.72
CA GLU A 369 -7.20 1.89 25.10
C GLU A 369 -7.42 3.15 25.96
N PHE A 370 -8.42 3.11 26.82
CA PHE A 370 -8.76 4.20 27.75
C PHE A 370 -8.23 3.85 29.14
N GLU A 371 -7.50 4.78 29.75
CA GLU A 371 -7.01 4.61 31.12
C GLU A 371 -8.17 4.63 32.13
N LEU A 372 -8.31 3.56 32.91
CA LEU A 372 -9.34 3.41 33.93
C LEU A 372 -8.72 3.37 35.34
N PRO A 373 -9.46 3.80 36.38
CA PRO A 373 -9.01 3.68 37.76
C PRO A 373 -9.07 2.25 38.32
N GLY A 374 -9.79 1.35 37.65
CA GLY A 374 -10.00 -0.04 38.05
C GLY A 374 -9.15 -1.05 37.27
N PRO A 375 -9.25 -2.35 37.60
CA PRO A 375 -8.44 -3.41 36.98
C PRO A 375 -8.87 -3.79 35.55
N GLY A 376 -10.06 -3.37 35.11
CA GLY A 376 -10.57 -3.69 33.78
C GLY A 376 -9.98 -2.83 32.67
N ARG A 377 -10.30 -3.19 31.43
CA ARG A 377 -9.79 -2.52 30.22
C ARG A 377 -10.94 -2.04 29.36
N LEU A 378 -10.94 -0.76 28.99
CA LEU A 378 -11.86 -0.22 28.00
C LEU A 378 -11.10 0.03 26.70
N VAL A 379 -11.46 -0.70 25.67
CA VAL A 379 -10.83 -0.62 24.35
C VAL A 379 -11.85 -0.21 23.29
N GLN A 380 -11.40 0.57 22.31
CA GLN A 380 -12.22 1.13 21.25
C GLN A 380 -11.53 0.94 19.90
N GLY A 381 -12.26 0.55 18.86
CA GLY A 381 -11.68 0.46 17.52
C GLY A 381 -12.71 0.22 16.41
N GLY A 382 -12.23 0.02 15.19
CA GLY A 382 -13.07 -0.45 14.08
C GLY A 382 -13.37 -1.95 14.18
N ALA A 383 -14.35 -2.42 13.40
CA ALA A 383 -14.81 -3.81 13.44
C ALA A 383 -13.68 -4.84 13.24
N ASP A 384 -12.72 -4.56 12.34
CA ASP A 384 -11.56 -5.43 12.13
C ASP A 384 -10.56 -5.39 13.29
N ALA A 385 -10.34 -4.20 13.87
CA ALA A 385 -9.41 -4.01 14.98
C ALA A 385 -9.90 -4.73 16.25
N VAL A 386 -11.21 -4.75 16.48
CA VAL A 386 -11.83 -5.39 17.65
C VAL A 386 -12.12 -6.89 17.42
N ARG A 387 -11.86 -7.42 16.21
CA ARG A 387 -12.19 -8.81 15.86
C ARG A 387 -11.49 -9.86 16.72
N CYS A 388 -10.30 -9.57 17.25
CA CYS A 388 -9.58 -10.46 18.17
C CYS A 388 -10.33 -10.66 19.50
N PHE A 389 -11.02 -9.63 19.99
CA PHE A 389 -11.73 -9.64 21.27
C PHE A 389 -12.97 -10.55 21.29
N TYR A 390 -13.54 -10.86 20.11
CA TYR A 390 -14.63 -11.85 19.99
C TYR A 390 -14.22 -13.28 20.39
N LYS A 391 -12.94 -13.52 20.65
CA LYS A 391 -12.39 -14.82 21.06
C LYS A 391 -11.66 -14.76 22.41
N GLU A 392 -11.62 -13.60 23.05
CA GLU A 392 -10.88 -13.40 24.31
C GLU A 392 -11.79 -13.67 25.52
N PRO A 393 -11.50 -14.69 26.34
CA PRO A 393 -12.27 -14.98 27.55
C PRO A 393 -12.37 -13.78 28.48
N GLY A 394 -13.55 -13.58 29.09
CA GLY A 394 -13.78 -12.46 29.99
C GLY A 394 -13.93 -11.11 29.29
N THR A 395 -14.19 -11.11 27.98
CA THR A 395 -14.46 -9.89 27.21
C THR A 395 -15.94 -9.68 26.97
N ILE A 396 -16.38 -8.43 27.09
CA ILE A 396 -17.68 -7.94 26.64
C ILE A 396 -17.45 -7.10 25.39
N VAL A 397 -18.16 -7.40 24.30
CA VAL A 397 -18.10 -6.63 23.06
C VAL A 397 -19.33 -5.74 22.94
N VAL A 398 -19.14 -4.44 22.75
CA VAL A 398 -20.21 -3.49 22.46
C VAL A 398 -20.15 -3.14 20.98
N ASN A 399 -21.14 -3.61 20.22
CA ASN A 399 -21.24 -3.43 18.78
C ASN A 399 -22.21 -2.29 18.44
N CYS A 400 -21.65 -1.14 18.10
CA CYS A 400 -22.33 0.06 17.64
C CYS A 400 -22.37 0.17 16.11
N ALA A 401 -22.03 -0.89 15.36
CA ALA A 401 -21.99 -0.86 13.89
C ALA A 401 -23.38 -1.00 13.26
N ARG A 402 -24.30 -1.66 13.97
CA ARG A 402 -25.67 -1.94 13.51
C ARG A 402 -26.45 -0.63 13.33
N ARG A 403 -27.14 -0.47 12.19
CA ARG A 403 -27.90 0.76 11.87
C ARG A 403 -29.39 0.67 12.17
N SER A 404 -29.95 -0.54 12.28
CA SER A 404 -31.38 -0.79 12.48
C SER A 404 -31.66 -2.01 13.36
N GLY A 405 -32.89 -2.09 13.88
CA GLY A 405 -33.36 -3.15 14.78
C GLY A 405 -33.39 -2.73 16.25
N THR A 406 -33.69 -3.68 17.13
CA THR A 406 -33.72 -3.46 18.58
C THR A 406 -32.38 -3.78 19.23
N ALA A 407 -32.07 -3.06 20.31
CA ALA A 407 -30.93 -3.40 21.15
C ALA A 407 -31.12 -4.82 21.73
N SER A 408 -30.03 -5.58 21.74
CA SER A 408 -30.06 -6.96 22.22
C SER A 408 -28.70 -7.38 22.75
N VAL A 409 -28.70 -8.38 23.64
CA VAL A 409 -27.48 -8.98 24.18
C VAL A 409 -27.44 -10.45 23.75
N GLU A 410 -26.32 -10.87 23.16
CA GLU A 410 -26.08 -12.23 22.68
C GLU A 410 -24.85 -12.81 23.38
N MET A 411 -24.93 -14.07 23.81
CA MET A 411 -23.76 -14.82 24.25
C MET A 411 -23.18 -15.62 23.09
N ARG A 412 -21.90 -15.42 22.77
CA ARG A 412 -21.16 -16.21 21.79
C ARG A 412 -19.93 -16.85 22.44
N GLY A 413 -20.10 -18.07 22.92
CA GLY A 413 -19.10 -18.74 23.75
C GLY A 413 -19.00 -18.07 25.11
N GLU A 414 -17.79 -17.64 25.49
CA GLU A 414 -17.53 -16.90 26.75
C GLU A 414 -17.57 -15.37 26.58
N VAL A 415 -17.93 -14.89 25.38
CA VAL A 415 -18.00 -13.47 25.07
C VAL A 415 -19.47 -13.02 25.03
N GLU A 416 -19.76 -11.96 25.79
CA GLU A 416 -21.05 -11.29 25.79
C GLU A 416 -21.04 -10.14 24.78
N ILE A 417 -22.03 -10.07 23.88
CA ILE A 417 -22.08 -9.11 22.79
C ILE A 417 -23.33 -8.25 22.92
N TYR A 418 -23.15 -6.95 23.12
CA TYR A 418 -24.20 -5.94 23.11
C TYR A 418 -24.35 -5.39 21.70
N TRP A 419 -25.46 -5.71 21.05
CA TRP A 419 -25.83 -5.14 19.76
C TRP A 419 -26.63 -3.87 19.99
N LEU A 420 -26.01 -2.70 19.74
CA LEU A 420 -26.58 -1.39 20.02
C LEU A 420 -26.79 -0.60 18.71
N PRO A 421 -27.99 -0.68 18.10
CA PRO A 421 -28.28 0.01 16.85
C PRO A 421 -28.19 1.53 16.98
N MET A 422 -27.35 2.17 16.17
CA MET A 422 -27.29 3.63 16.11
C MET A 422 -26.69 4.09 14.77
N THR A 423 -27.06 5.31 14.36
CA THR A 423 -26.53 6.00 13.18
C THR A 423 -25.70 7.20 13.61
N GLU A 424 -24.88 7.74 12.72
CA GLU A 424 -24.09 8.96 12.99
C GLU A 424 -25.00 10.15 13.37
N ALA A 425 -26.22 10.21 12.82
CA ALA A 425 -27.20 11.27 13.09
C ALA A 425 -27.83 11.21 14.49
N ASN A 426 -27.90 10.02 15.11
CA ASN A 426 -28.56 9.84 16.42
C ASN A 426 -27.63 9.34 17.52
N MET A 427 -26.34 9.17 17.24
CA MET A 427 -25.40 8.48 18.13
C MET A 427 -25.32 9.09 19.53
N GLU A 428 -25.37 10.42 19.67
CA GLU A 428 -25.26 11.08 20.98
C GLU A 428 -26.46 10.71 21.88
N HIS A 429 -27.67 10.78 21.32
CA HIS A 429 -28.90 10.44 22.03
C HIS A 429 -29.01 8.93 22.30
N ALA A 430 -28.67 8.10 21.30
CA ALA A 430 -28.66 6.65 21.43
C ALA A 430 -27.66 6.19 22.50
N CYS A 431 -26.44 6.74 22.52
CA CYS A 431 -25.44 6.46 23.55
C CYS A 431 -25.97 6.82 24.93
N LYS A 432 -26.61 7.99 25.12
CA LYS A 432 -27.21 8.35 26.41
C LYS A 432 -28.27 7.34 26.87
N CYS A 433 -29.12 6.86 25.97
CA CYS A 433 -30.12 5.84 26.27
C CYS A 433 -29.45 4.52 26.68
N TYR A 434 -28.50 4.02 25.88
CA TYR A 434 -27.81 2.77 26.15
C TYR A 434 -26.91 2.81 27.37
N MET A 435 -26.31 3.96 27.68
CA MET A 435 -25.59 4.17 28.93
C MET A 435 -26.55 4.08 30.12
N ASN A 436 -27.75 4.66 30.04
CA ASN A 436 -28.73 4.50 31.12
C ASN A 436 -29.19 3.04 31.31
N GLU A 437 -29.33 2.28 30.23
CA GLU A 437 -29.81 0.89 30.29
C GLU A 437 -28.71 -0.11 30.67
N TYR A 438 -27.53 -0.01 30.06
CA TYR A 438 -26.45 -1.01 30.17
C TYR A 438 -25.20 -0.49 30.87
N GLY A 439 -25.08 0.83 31.11
CA GLY A 439 -23.85 1.44 31.61
C GLY A 439 -23.39 0.89 32.95
N GLN A 440 -24.32 0.65 33.89
CA GLN A 440 -23.96 0.08 35.20
C GLN A 440 -23.39 -1.34 35.06
N THR A 441 -24.01 -2.19 34.24
CA THR A 441 -23.53 -3.56 33.99
C THR A 441 -22.13 -3.57 33.36
N LEU A 442 -21.88 -2.67 32.40
CA LEU A 442 -20.56 -2.52 31.77
C LEU A 442 -19.52 -1.99 32.77
N LEU A 443 -19.89 -1.08 33.67
CA LEU A 443 -19.01 -0.59 34.74
C LEU A 443 -18.67 -1.68 35.74
N ASP A 444 -19.64 -2.46 36.19
CA ASP A 444 -19.42 -3.57 37.11
C ASP A 444 -18.47 -4.61 36.49
N ALA A 445 -18.60 -4.87 35.18
CA ALA A 445 -17.67 -5.72 34.45
C ALA A 445 -16.24 -5.17 34.43
N LEU A 446 -16.06 -3.88 34.16
CA LEU A 446 -14.75 -3.22 34.22
C LEU A 446 -14.17 -3.28 35.65
N GLN A 447 -14.98 -3.09 36.68
CA GLN A 447 -14.53 -3.19 38.08
C GLN A 447 -14.12 -4.62 38.46
N GLN A 448 -14.72 -5.63 37.84
CA GLN A 448 -14.34 -7.04 37.99
C GLN A 448 -13.09 -7.44 37.19
N GLY A 449 -12.44 -6.50 36.49
CA GLY A 449 -11.23 -6.77 35.70
C GLY A 449 -11.49 -7.30 34.29
N LYS A 450 -12.74 -7.24 33.80
CA LYS A 450 -13.06 -7.65 32.43
C LYS A 450 -12.61 -6.61 31.40
N THR A 451 -12.48 -7.07 30.15
CA THR A 451 -12.28 -6.19 29.00
C THR A 451 -13.65 -5.80 28.42
N VAL A 452 -13.89 -4.51 28.20
CA VAL A 452 -15.03 -4.01 27.41
C VAL A 452 -14.49 -3.43 26.10
N ALA A 453 -14.84 -4.07 24.99
CA ALA A 453 -14.37 -3.72 23.66
C ALA A 453 -15.50 -3.11 22.81
N VAL A 454 -15.41 -1.81 22.54
CA VAL A 454 -16.42 -1.04 21.82
C VAL A 454 -16.01 -0.86 20.36
N HIS A 455 -16.88 -1.21 19.40
CA HIS A 455 -16.58 -1.00 17.98
C HIS A 455 -17.78 -0.54 17.17
N CYS A 456 -17.48 0.15 16.08
CA CYS A 456 -18.39 0.36 14.95
C CYS A 456 -17.65 -0.01 13.66
N GLN A 457 -18.26 0.22 12.49
CA GLN A 457 -17.66 -0.19 11.22
C GLN A 457 -16.23 0.34 11.03
N GLU A 458 -16.04 1.65 11.23
CA GLU A 458 -14.77 2.34 11.02
C GLU A 458 -14.00 2.57 12.32
N GLY A 459 -14.70 2.65 13.45
CA GLY A 459 -14.08 2.94 14.74
C GLY A 459 -13.83 4.43 14.99
N VAL A 460 -14.53 5.33 14.31
CA VAL A 460 -14.27 6.79 14.40
C VAL A 460 -15.35 7.53 15.18
N HIS A 461 -16.63 7.28 14.86
CA HIS A 461 -17.75 8.09 15.38
C HIS A 461 -18.49 7.37 16.51
N ARG A 462 -19.38 6.44 16.15
CA ARG A 462 -20.31 5.76 17.08
C ARG A 462 -19.62 5.05 18.25
N SER A 463 -18.56 4.30 17.98
CA SER A 463 -17.81 3.59 19.04
C SER A 463 -17.01 4.52 19.93
N LEU A 464 -16.51 5.64 19.37
CA LEU A 464 -15.73 6.61 20.13
C LEU A 464 -16.62 7.35 21.12
N GLU A 465 -17.78 7.83 20.65
CA GLU A 465 -18.78 8.50 21.48
C GLU A 465 -19.20 7.60 22.65
N PHE A 466 -19.57 6.35 22.37
CA PHE A 466 -19.98 5.40 23.42
C PHE A 466 -18.84 5.13 24.42
N ALA A 467 -17.61 4.90 23.94
CA ALA A 467 -16.45 4.66 24.80
C ALA A 467 -16.11 5.88 25.66
N GLN A 468 -16.23 7.10 25.13
CA GLN A 468 -16.01 8.34 25.88
C GLN A 468 -17.04 8.51 27.00
N GLN A 469 -18.32 8.23 26.74
CA GLN A 469 -19.35 8.32 27.78
C GLN A 469 -19.15 7.26 28.88
N LEU A 470 -18.81 6.02 28.52
CA LEU A 470 -18.49 4.96 29.49
C LEU A 470 -17.24 5.30 30.30
N HIS A 471 -16.20 5.84 29.66
CA HIS A 471 -14.97 6.30 30.33
C HIS A 471 -15.23 7.45 31.32
N ALA A 472 -16.02 8.46 30.91
CA ALA A 472 -16.40 9.56 31.77
C ALA A 472 -17.16 9.07 33.01
N TRP A 473 -18.04 8.08 32.85
CA TRP A 473 -18.74 7.47 33.98
C TRP A 473 -17.78 6.67 34.87
N ALA A 474 -16.92 5.84 34.30
CA ALA A 474 -15.94 5.05 35.06
C ALA A 474 -14.95 5.91 35.86
N THR A 475 -14.70 7.14 35.42
CA THR A 475 -13.80 8.11 36.06
C THR A 475 -14.53 9.11 36.98
N GLY A 476 -15.84 8.95 37.19
CA GLY A 476 -16.64 9.82 38.07
C GLY A 476 -16.86 11.24 37.53
N LYS A 477 -16.70 11.46 36.22
CA LYS A 477 -16.88 12.75 35.54
C LYS A 477 -18.28 12.94 34.92
N ARG A 478 -19.23 12.08 35.26
CA ARG A 478 -20.57 12.13 34.66
C ARG A 478 -21.38 13.28 35.26
N GLU A 479 -21.86 14.19 34.42
CA GLU A 479 -22.92 15.12 34.81
C GLU A 479 -24.25 14.34 34.87
N GLU A 480 -24.86 14.29 36.06
CA GLU A 480 -26.19 13.70 36.23
C GLU A 480 -27.22 14.51 35.45
N THR A 481 -27.64 14.00 34.29
CA THR A 481 -28.75 14.56 33.52
C THR A 481 -30.04 13.90 33.99
N GLY A 482 -30.73 14.54 34.94
CA GLY A 482 -31.94 14.03 35.59
C GLY A 482 -33.21 13.98 34.72
N LEU A 483 -33.11 13.64 33.43
CA LEU A 483 -34.28 13.51 32.55
C LEU A 483 -34.68 12.05 32.38
N PRO A 484 -35.98 11.69 32.53
CA PRO A 484 -36.48 10.40 32.10
C PRO A 484 -36.49 10.35 30.57
N ILE A 485 -35.72 9.43 29.98
CA ILE A 485 -35.59 9.28 28.53
C ILE A 485 -36.30 8.00 28.11
N SER A 486 -37.37 8.12 27.33
CA SER A 486 -37.95 7.00 26.57
C SER A 486 -37.12 6.75 25.33
N MET A 487 -36.81 5.49 25.01
CA MET A 487 -36.10 5.15 23.77
C MET A 487 -36.90 5.64 22.55
N PRO A 488 -36.29 6.37 21.61
CA PRO A 488 -36.94 6.66 20.34
C PRO A 488 -37.08 5.35 19.55
N GLU A 489 -38.28 5.06 19.07
CA GLU A 489 -38.46 4.08 18.01
C GLU A 489 -37.65 4.58 16.80
N LEU A 490 -36.60 3.83 16.44
CA LEU A 490 -35.90 4.08 15.18
C LEU A 490 -36.89 3.81 14.05
N PRO A 491 -36.97 4.68 13.03
CA PRO A 491 -37.81 4.41 11.87
C PRO A 491 -37.43 3.04 11.31
N GLU A 492 -38.43 2.19 11.07
CA GLU A 492 -38.25 0.98 10.28
C GLU A 492 -37.75 1.44 8.91
N GLU A 493 -36.44 1.27 8.63
CA GLU A 493 -35.94 1.41 7.27
C GLU A 493 -36.59 0.31 6.44
N ASP A 494 -37.46 0.73 5.50
CA ASP A 494 -37.99 -0.13 4.46
C ASP A 494 -36.80 -0.86 3.82
N SER A 495 -36.83 -2.18 3.90
CA SER A 495 -35.86 -3.03 3.22
C SER A 495 -36.02 -2.83 1.72
N GLU A 496 -35.26 -1.90 1.13
CA GLU A 496 -35.01 -1.89 -0.30
C GLU A 496 -34.29 -3.20 -0.63
N GLN A 497 -35.08 -4.18 -1.07
CA GLN A 497 -34.59 -5.34 -1.77
C GLN A 497 -33.92 -4.84 -3.04
N GLU A 498 -32.64 -5.10 -3.16
CA GLU A 498 -31.86 -4.89 -4.36
C GLU A 498 -32.40 -5.83 -5.46
N GLU A 499 -33.46 -5.41 -6.16
CA GLU A 499 -33.93 -6.06 -7.38
C GLU A 499 -32.87 -5.86 -8.47
N VAL A 500 -32.11 -6.93 -8.72
CA VAL A 500 -31.21 -7.02 -9.88
C VAL A 500 -32.08 -7.17 -11.13
N GLU A 501 -32.47 -6.05 -11.73
CA GLU A 501 -33.08 -6.02 -13.06
C GLU A 501 -32.02 -6.38 -14.11
N ALA A 502 -32.11 -7.60 -14.62
CA ALA A 502 -31.31 -8.08 -15.74
C ALA A 502 -31.73 -7.39 -17.04
N ALA A 503 -31.06 -6.29 -17.39
CA ALA A 503 -31.20 -5.66 -18.69
C ALA A 503 -30.66 -6.57 -19.80
N ALA A 504 -31.56 -7.01 -20.69
CA ALA A 504 -31.24 -7.75 -21.90
C ALA A 504 -30.43 -6.88 -22.88
N VAL A 505 -29.26 -7.38 -23.29
CA VAL A 505 -28.44 -6.80 -24.36
C VAL A 505 -29.00 -7.21 -25.72
N PRO A 506 -29.33 -6.29 -26.65
CA PRO A 506 -29.70 -6.66 -28.01
C PRO A 506 -28.45 -7.05 -28.81
N SER A 507 -28.51 -8.22 -29.44
CA SER A 507 -27.51 -8.67 -30.40
C SER A 507 -27.66 -7.92 -31.72
N GLU A 508 -26.70 -7.07 -32.08
CA GLU A 508 -26.52 -6.65 -33.47
C GLU A 508 -25.45 -7.48 -34.16
N ARG A 509 -25.89 -8.06 -35.29
CA ARG A 509 -25.14 -8.88 -36.21
C ARG A 509 -24.22 -7.98 -37.04
N ILE A 510 -22.93 -8.30 -37.06
CA ILE A 510 -22.04 -7.89 -38.16
C ILE A 510 -22.09 -9.01 -39.20
N ALA A 511 -22.59 -8.67 -40.39
CA ALA A 511 -22.47 -9.49 -41.59
C ALA A 511 -21.06 -9.33 -42.18
N LEU A 512 -20.61 -10.41 -42.82
CA LEU A 512 -19.30 -10.69 -43.42
C LEU A 512 -18.64 -9.52 -44.18
#